data_AF-A0A059F4S0-F1
#
_entry.id   AF-A0A059F4S0-F1
#
_cell.length_a   1.000
_cell.length_b   1.000
_cell.length_c   1.000
_cell.angle_alpha   90.00
_cell.angle_beta   90.00
_cell.angle_gamma   90.00
#
_symmetry.space_group_name_H-M   'P 1'
#
loop_
_entity.id
_entity.type
_entity.pdbx_description
1 polymer ?
#
loop_
_entity_poly.entity_id
_entity_poly.type
_entity_poly.pdbx_seq_one_letter_code
_entity_poly.pdbx_strand_id
1 'polypeptide(L)'
;MDELKTLFDKRRKLLEQKKGVLLEISLKNCLDNLNSYLKQKDYKKIIETYKIIKDKNYIEEEKKIMNFILNEVSYLLAHDKLNQLKLITDEIDNSLAALINDKIVEYFKNKINKNSKNLLANDTYEMYQLVIILDNANKFNLQEELSNILGDRINIFIKNGSNLIKEGGTDLLSIDKWIEECYLFLEVKLEVKKDELLNLLSDLEILYLKNCINFIFIKDKVHGSKDLLFLVKRILKRQSVVNLCIKDKIKQIVLECKILNGEELEYFYKIIEN
;
A
#
# COMPACT_ATOMS: atom_id res chain seq x y z
N MET A 1 -41.23 42.31 17.70
CA MET A 1 -40.34 41.44 16.87
C MET A 1 -38.90 41.97 16.87
N ASP A 2 -38.71 43.29 16.88
CA ASP A 2 -37.37 43.92 16.84
C ASP A 2 -36.51 43.70 18.09
N GLU A 3 -37.09 43.74 19.31
CA GLU A 3 -36.36 43.48 20.57
C GLU A 3 -35.77 42.07 20.63
N LEU A 4 -36.49 41.08 20.08
CA LEU A 4 -36.04 39.69 20.00
C LEU A 4 -34.82 39.54 19.07
N LYS A 5 -34.82 40.28 17.95
CA LYS A 5 -33.67 40.39 17.05
C LYS A 5 -32.45 41.00 17.75
N THR A 6 -32.65 42.07 18.52
CA THR A 6 -31.56 42.74 19.25
C THR A 6 -30.94 41.83 20.31
N LEU A 7 -31.75 41.03 21.00
CA LEU A 7 -31.28 40.04 21.98
C LEU A 7 -30.48 38.90 21.32
N PHE A 8 -30.91 38.40 20.16
CA PHE A 8 -30.16 37.39 19.42
C PHE A 8 -28.80 37.91 18.92
N ASP A 9 -28.74 39.14 18.41
CA ASP A 9 -27.48 39.77 17.99
C ASP A 9 -26.53 40.00 19.17
N LYS A 10 -27.06 40.42 20.32
CA LYS A 10 -26.27 40.58 21.56
C LYS A 10 -25.71 39.25 22.05
N ARG A 11 -26.52 38.18 22.02
CA ARG A 11 -26.08 36.82 22.36
C ARG A 11 -25.00 36.32 21.40
N ARG A 12 -25.16 36.54 20.09
CA ARG A 12 -24.15 36.18 19.08
C ARG A 12 -22.82 36.87 19.35
N LYS A 13 -22.82 38.18 19.58
CA LYS A 13 -21.61 38.95 19.89
C LYS A 13 -20.92 38.46 21.18
N LEU A 14 -21.68 38.16 22.23
CA LEU A 14 -21.13 37.61 23.48
C LEU A 14 -20.52 36.21 23.29
N LEU A 15 -21.13 35.37 22.44
CA LEU A 15 -20.57 34.06 22.10
C LEU A 15 -19.29 34.18 21.27
N GLU A 16 -19.23 35.12 20.33
CA GLU A 16 -18.02 35.43 19.55
C GLU A 16 -16.90 35.96 20.47
N GLN A 17 -17.21 36.86 21.42
CA GLN A 17 -16.26 37.33 22.43
C GLN A 17 -15.75 36.20 23.34
N LYS A 18 -16.65 35.34 23.85
CA LYS A 18 -16.28 34.19 24.69
C LYS A 18 -15.35 33.23 23.93
N LYS A 19 -15.63 32.97 22.65
CA LYS A 19 -14.74 32.16 21.79
C LYS A 19 -13.38 32.83 21.63
N GLY A 20 -13.33 34.15 21.44
CA GLY A 20 -12.09 34.93 21.37
C GLY A 20 -11.23 34.78 22.63
N VAL A 21 -11.81 34.95 23.82
CA VAL A 21 -11.11 34.84 25.11
C VAL A 21 -10.59 33.41 25.35
N LEU A 22 -11.38 32.38 25.02
CA LEU A 22 -10.93 30.99 25.15
C LEU A 22 -9.73 30.69 24.25
N LEU A 23 -9.70 31.26 23.04
CA LEU A 23 -8.57 31.13 22.12
C LEU A 23 -7.32 31.84 22.66
N GLU A 24 -7.45 33.01 23.28
CA GLU A 24 -6.33 33.73 23.89
C GLU A 24 -5.74 32.98 25.09
N ILE A 25 -6.58 32.39 25.96
CA ILE A 25 -6.12 31.55 27.07
C ILE A 25 -5.40 30.32 26.54
N SER A 26 -5.95 29.67 25.50
CA SER A 26 -5.33 28.51 24.86
C SER A 26 -3.96 28.86 24.27
N LEU A 27 -3.86 29.97 23.55
CA LEU A 27 -2.61 30.44 22.95
C LEU A 27 -1.55 30.73 24.01
N LYS A 28 -1.91 31.43 25.09
CA LYS A 28 -0.99 31.73 26.18
C LYS A 28 -0.45 30.46 26.83
N ASN A 29 -1.34 29.51 27.14
CA ASN A 29 -0.93 28.21 27.68
C ASN A 29 -0.02 27.44 26.71
N CYS A 30 -0.28 27.50 25.40
CA CYS A 30 0.57 26.87 24.39
C CYS A 30 1.97 27.48 24.34
N LEU A 31 2.08 28.81 24.37
CA LEU A 31 3.35 29.53 24.36
C LEU A 31 4.18 29.27 25.62
N ASP A 32 3.54 29.31 26.79
CA ASP A 32 4.19 29.06 28.08
C ASP A 32 4.80 27.64 28.15
N ASN A 33 4.13 26.67 27.53
CA ASN A 33 4.56 25.27 27.55
C ASN A 33 5.41 24.85 26.35
N LEU A 34 5.54 25.67 25.30
CA LEU A 34 6.19 25.30 24.05
C LEU A 34 7.62 24.78 24.28
N ASN A 35 8.41 25.44 25.12
CA ASN A 35 9.78 25.00 25.44
C ASN A 35 9.82 23.62 26.12
N SER A 36 8.81 23.32 26.94
CA SER A 36 8.67 22.01 27.59
C SER A 36 8.37 20.94 26.54
N TYR A 37 7.41 21.21 25.66
CA TYR A 37 7.02 20.28 24.59
C TYR A 37 8.19 19.98 23.64
N LEU A 38 8.94 21.01 23.23
CA LEU A 38 10.13 20.86 22.39
C LEU A 38 11.21 19.99 23.05
N LYS A 39 11.48 20.18 24.34
CA LYS A 39 12.46 19.37 25.09
C LYS A 39 12.00 17.91 25.24
N GLN A 40 10.71 17.70 25.49
CA GLN A 40 10.12 16.38 25.66
C GLN A 40 9.86 15.65 24.34
N LYS A 41 9.99 16.35 23.20
CA LYS A 41 9.63 15.87 21.87
C LYS A 41 8.18 15.37 21.80
N ASP A 42 7.27 16.08 22.45
CA ASP A 42 5.83 15.84 22.37
C ASP A 42 5.30 16.40 21.03
N TYR A 43 5.52 15.65 19.95
CA TYR A 43 5.27 16.10 18.58
C TYR A 43 3.82 16.54 18.36
N LYS A 44 2.87 15.81 18.95
CA LYS A 44 1.46 16.13 18.85
C LYS A 44 1.17 17.52 19.40
N LYS A 45 1.62 17.82 20.63
CA LYS A 45 1.42 19.14 21.23
C LYS A 45 2.18 20.25 20.51
N ILE A 46 3.37 19.95 19.96
CA ILE A 46 4.14 20.92 19.15
C ILE A 46 3.35 21.31 17.89
N ILE A 47 2.78 20.32 17.18
CA ILE A 47 2.03 20.55 15.93
C ILE A 47 0.67 21.21 16.21
N GLU A 48 -0.02 20.84 17.29
CA GLU A 48 -1.22 21.54 17.76
C GLU A 48 -0.91 23.02 18.08
N THR A 49 0.21 23.28 18.74
CA THR A 49 0.68 24.63 19.06
C THR A 49 1.00 25.42 17.78
N TYR A 50 1.65 24.79 16.79
CA TYR A 50 1.92 25.40 15.48
C TYR A 50 0.64 25.90 14.79
N LYS A 51 -0.41 25.08 14.75
CA LYS A 51 -1.69 25.43 14.11
C LYS A 51 -2.28 26.71 14.72
N ILE A 52 -2.26 26.82 16.05
CA ILE A 52 -2.80 27.98 16.78
C ILE A 52 -1.96 29.24 16.54
N ILE A 53 -0.63 29.12 16.57
CA ILE A 53 0.32 30.23 16.41
C ILE A 53 0.29 30.80 14.99
N LYS A 54 0.18 29.92 13.99
CA LYS A 54 0.05 30.29 12.58
C LYS A 54 -1.22 31.09 12.32
N ASP A 55 -2.36 30.65 12.84
CA ASP A 55 -3.65 31.36 12.70
C ASP A 55 -3.63 32.77 13.31
N LYS A 56 -2.69 33.02 14.23
CA LYS A 56 -2.54 34.28 14.96
C LYS A 56 -1.34 35.12 14.52
N ASN A 57 -0.61 34.70 13.49
CA ASN A 57 0.57 35.40 12.94
C ASN A 57 1.72 35.63 13.93
N TYR A 58 2.01 34.68 14.81
CA TYR A 58 3.17 34.72 15.71
C TYR A 58 4.44 34.20 15.00
N ILE A 59 5.05 35.08 14.21
CA ILE A 59 6.08 34.72 13.23
C ILE A 59 7.34 34.10 13.86
N GLU A 60 7.79 34.58 15.03
CA GLU A 60 9.03 34.09 15.66
C GLU A 60 8.86 32.67 16.21
N GLU A 61 7.76 32.41 16.90
CA GLU A 61 7.45 31.09 17.43
C GLU A 61 7.09 30.09 16.34
N GLU A 62 6.42 30.55 15.27
CA GLU A 62 6.18 29.76 14.07
C GLU A 62 7.52 29.26 13.48
N LYS A 63 8.47 30.18 13.24
CA LYS A 63 9.81 29.85 12.74
C LYS A 63 10.55 28.88 13.66
N LYS A 64 10.42 29.06 14.98
CA LYS A 64 11.03 28.17 15.96
C LYS A 64 10.52 26.74 15.85
N ILE A 65 9.21 26.56 15.70
CA ILE A 65 8.60 25.23 15.51
C ILE A 65 9.00 24.64 14.17
N MET A 66 8.95 25.42 13.08
CA MET A 66 9.37 24.97 11.76
C MET A 66 10.83 24.47 11.75
N ASN A 67 11.74 25.24 12.36
CA ASN A 67 13.15 24.85 12.48
C ASN A 67 13.33 23.58 13.33
N PHE A 68 12.58 23.44 14.41
CA PHE A 68 12.59 22.23 15.21
C PHE A 68 12.15 21.01 14.39
N ILE A 69 11.02 21.09 13.68
CA ILE A 69 10.51 20.00 12.84
C ILE A 69 11.52 19.63 11.75
N LEU A 70 12.09 20.62 11.05
CA LEU A 70 13.09 20.39 10.01
C LEU A 70 14.33 19.64 10.54
N ASN A 71 14.84 20.06 11.70
CA ASN A 71 16.02 19.46 12.32
C ASN A 71 15.73 18.06 12.86
N GLU A 72 14.57 17.88 13.51
CA GLU A 72 14.17 16.59 14.06
C GLU A 72 13.94 15.58 12.94
N VAL A 73 13.21 15.94 11.89
CA VAL A 73 13.00 15.06 10.71
C VAL A 73 14.34 14.68 10.09
N SER A 74 15.26 15.63 9.92
CA SER A 74 16.60 15.34 9.39
C SER A 74 17.36 14.34 10.27
N TYR A 75 17.30 14.51 11.59
CA TYR A 75 17.92 13.60 12.55
C TYR A 75 17.30 12.20 12.50
N LEU A 76 15.97 12.10 12.48
CA LEU A 76 15.25 10.83 12.47
C LEU A 76 15.49 10.04 11.18
N LEU A 77 15.51 10.72 10.03
CA LEU A 77 15.84 10.12 8.73
C LEU A 77 17.28 9.59 8.70
N ALA A 78 18.25 10.37 9.22
CA ALA A 78 19.66 9.95 9.24
C ALA A 78 19.94 8.72 10.12
N HIS A 79 19.05 8.41 11.07
CA HIS A 79 19.19 7.29 12.00
C HIS A 79 18.12 6.21 11.81
N ASP A 80 17.40 6.21 10.69
CA ASP A 80 16.34 5.24 10.37
C ASP A 80 15.27 5.10 11.48
N LYS A 81 14.99 6.18 12.21
CA LYS A 81 14.01 6.21 13.32
C LYS A 81 12.57 6.39 12.81
N LEU A 82 12.14 5.45 11.98
CA LEU A 82 10.89 5.52 11.22
C LEU A 82 9.62 5.60 12.09
N ASN A 83 9.59 4.88 13.22
CA ASN A 83 8.44 4.91 14.13
C ASN A 83 8.24 6.29 14.76
N GLN A 84 9.32 6.98 15.14
CA GLN A 84 9.24 8.34 15.65
C GLN A 84 8.89 9.33 14.53
N LEU A 85 9.40 9.12 13.32
CA LEU A 85 9.10 9.97 12.18
C LEU A 85 7.62 9.91 11.81
N LYS A 86 7.01 8.72 11.88
CA LYS A 86 5.57 8.52 11.66
C LYS A 86 4.70 9.38 12.56
N LEU A 87 5.09 9.55 13.84
CA LEU A 87 4.39 10.43 14.79
C LEU A 87 4.36 11.89 14.33
N ILE A 88 5.34 12.32 13.53
CA ILE A 88 5.37 13.65 12.93
C ILE A 88 4.53 13.66 11.66
N THR A 89 4.80 12.75 10.71
CA THR A 89 4.16 12.76 9.38
C THR A 89 2.65 12.54 9.43
N ASP A 90 2.14 11.79 10.40
CA ASP A 90 0.70 11.60 10.61
C ASP A 90 0.01 12.91 11.02
N GLU A 91 0.67 13.76 11.83
CA GLU A 91 0.05 14.92 12.49
C GLU A 91 0.18 16.26 11.73
N ILE A 92 1.24 16.42 10.93
CA ILE A 92 1.52 17.67 10.20
C ILE A 92 0.43 18.02 9.18
N ASP A 93 0.23 19.31 8.95
CA ASP A 93 -0.62 19.81 7.87
C ASP A 93 0.16 19.96 6.54
N ASN A 94 -0.51 20.40 5.47
CA ASN A 94 0.12 20.57 4.15
C ASN A 94 1.26 21.59 4.14
N SER A 95 1.26 22.57 5.05
CA SER A 95 2.31 23.59 5.10
C SER A 95 3.60 23.06 5.72
N LEU A 96 3.50 22.32 6.83
CA LEU A 96 4.64 21.62 7.41
C LEU A 96 5.08 20.44 6.54
N ALA A 97 4.16 19.79 5.83
CA ALA A 97 4.52 18.77 4.86
C ALA A 97 5.40 19.34 3.74
N ALA A 98 5.02 20.49 3.16
CA ALA A 98 5.83 21.16 2.14
C ALA A 98 7.26 21.49 2.63
N LEU A 99 7.42 21.85 3.91
CA LEU A 99 8.74 22.16 4.49
C LEU A 99 9.71 20.96 4.51
N ILE A 100 9.18 19.75 4.68
CA ILE A 100 10.01 18.53 4.83
C ILE A 100 9.91 17.58 3.64
N ASN A 101 9.07 17.90 2.65
CA ASN A 101 8.76 17.04 1.51
C ASN A 101 10.02 16.51 0.81
N ASP A 102 10.92 17.41 0.43
CA ASP A 102 12.12 17.05 -0.32
C ASP A 102 13.01 16.06 0.44
N LYS A 103 13.10 16.19 1.78
CA LYS A 103 13.87 15.27 2.63
C LYS A 103 13.22 13.89 2.70
N ILE A 104 11.90 13.84 2.82
CA ILE A 104 11.14 12.59 2.87
C ILE A 104 11.25 11.86 1.52
N VAL A 105 11.04 12.57 0.42
CA VAL A 105 11.12 12.02 -0.95
C VAL A 105 12.55 11.58 -1.27
N GLU A 106 13.57 12.37 -0.94
CA GLU A 106 14.97 12.00 -1.18
C GLU A 106 15.37 10.75 -0.38
N TYR A 107 15.03 10.69 0.91
CA TYR A 107 15.28 9.52 1.73
C TYR A 107 14.59 8.27 1.16
N PHE A 108 13.33 8.40 0.75
CA PHE A 108 12.57 7.33 0.12
C PHE A 108 13.27 6.81 -1.15
N LYS A 109 13.64 7.71 -2.06
CA LYS A 109 14.40 7.36 -3.29
C LYS A 109 15.71 6.66 -2.98
N ASN A 110 16.44 7.14 -1.98
CA ASN A 110 17.72 6.54 -1.58
C ASN A 110 17.55 5.14 -0.98
N LYS A 111 16.46 4.87 -0.25
CA LYS A 111 16.15 3.53 0.26
C LYS A 111 15.78 2.58 -0.88
N ILE A 112 14.94 3.04 -1.82
CA ILE A 112 14.51 2.21 -2.96
C ILE A 112 15.63 1.92 -3.94
N ASN A 113 16.46 2.92 -4.28
CA ASN A 113 17.53 2.75 -5.26
C ASN A 113 18.66 1.84 -4.78
N LYS A 114 18.78 1.61 -3.46
CA LYS A 114 19.68 0.58 -2.91
C LYS A 114 19.19 -0.84 -3.22
N ASN A 115 17.90 -1.02 -3.47
CA ASN A 115 17.32 -2.34 -3.74
C ASN A 115 17.46 -2.70 -5.23
N SER A 116 17.72 -3.99 -5.46
CA SER A 116 18.39 -4.57 -6.63
C SER A 116 17.86 -4.17 -8.03
N LYS A 117 18.65 -4.45 -9.06
CA LYS A 117 18.25 -4.31 -10.48
C LYS A 117 17.13 -5.30 -10.88
N ASN A 118 16.95 -6.38 -10.13
CA ASN A 118 15.96 -7.43 -10.37
C ASN A 118 14.96 -7.40 -9.22
N LEU A 119 14.09 -6.40 -9.22
CA LEU A 119 13.10 -6.19 -8.16
C LEU A 119 12.16 -7.39 -8.06
N LEU A 120 11.98 -7.89 -6.83
CA LEU A 120 11.01 -8.93 -6.49
C LEU A 120 9.77 -8.32 -5.81
N ALA A 121 8.70 -9.11 -5.70
CA ALA A 121 7.46 -8.67 -5.08
C ALA A 121 7.63 -8.47 -3.56
N ASN A 122 8.52 -9.24 -2.90
CA ASN A 122 8.91 -8.97 -1.51
C ASN A 122 9.57 -7.59 -1.36
N ASP A 123 10.50 -7.23 -2.25
CA ASP A 123 11.12 -5.90 -2.23
C ASP A 123 10.04 -4.82 -2.41
N THR A 124 9.07 -5.07 -3.31
CA THR A 124 7.94 -4.17 -3.57
C THR A 124 7.06 -3.97 -2.35
N TYR A 125 6.76 -5.05 -1.62
CA TYR A 125 6.00 -5.00 -0.39
C TYR A 125 6.74 -4.18 0.68
N GLU A 126 8.05 -4.40 0.88
CA GLU A 126 8.85 -3.61 1.82
C GLU A 126 8.86 -2.11 1.47
N MET A 127 8.98 -1.78 0.18
CA MET A 127 8.89 -0.39 -0.30
C MET A 127 7.50 0.22 -0.04
N TYR A 128 6.44 -0.55 -0.25
CA TYR A 128 5.07 -0.11 0.04
C TYR A 128 4.84 0.10 1.54
N GLN A 129 5.39 -0.76 2.40
CA GLN A 129 5.37 -0.53 3.85
C GLN A 129 6.09 0.77 4.23
N LEU A 130 7.20 1.09 3.56
CA LEU A 130 7.88 2.36 3.77
C LEU A 130 7.00 3.55 3.39
N VAL A 131 6.22 3.46 2.30
CA VAL A 131 5.21 4.48 1.94
C VAL A 131 4.16 4.61 3.03
N ILE A 132 3.61 3.51 3.55
CA ILE A 132 2.62 3.57 4.64
C ILE A 132 3.20 4.24 5.90
N ILE A 133 4.47 3.99 6.20
CA ILE A 133 5.13 4.55 7.38
C ILE A 133 5.42 6.05 7.21
N LEU A 134 5.91 6.46 6.03
CA LEU A 134 6.30 7.84 5.77
C LEU A 134 5.12 8.73 5.37
N ASP A 135 4.14 8.18 4.65
CA ASP A 135 3.15 8.93 3.89
C ASP A 135 1.78 8.24 3.84
N ASN A 136 1.29 7.74 4.98
CA ASN A 136 0.00 7.05 5.07
C ASN A 136 -1.18 7.87 4.50
N ALA A 137 -1.14 9.19 4.68
CA ALA A 137 -2.17 10.11 4.21
C ALA A 137 -1.90 10.69 2.81
N ASN A 138 -0.86 10.20 2.12
CA ASN A 138 -0.43 10.67 0.79
C ASN A 138 -0.23 12.20 0.71
N LYS A 139 0.40 12.78 1.74
CA LYS A 139 0.80 14.19 1.84
C LYS A 139 2.06 14.51 1.03
N PHE A 140 2.92 13.51 0.79
CA PHE A 140 4.20 13.67 0.08
C PHE A 140 4.20 13.01 -1.31
N ASN A 141 3.05 12.49 -1.75
CA ASN A 141 2.88 11.77 -3.01
C ASN A 141 3.84 10.57 -3.18
N LEU A 142 4.24 9.91 -2.07
CA LEU A 142 5.17 8.78 -2.17
C LEU A 142 4.55 7.57 -2.89
N GLN A 143 3.21 7.46 -2.93
CA GLN A 143 2.54 6.42 -3.72
C GLN A 143 2.77 6.61 -5.22
N GLU A 144 2.72 7.85 -5.70
CA GLU A 144 3.01 8.19 -7.11
C GLU A 144 4.50 7.97 -7.42
N GLU A 145 5.39 8.39 -6.52
CA GLU A 145 6.82 8.16 -6.69
C GLU A 145 7.17 6.66 -6.71
N LEU A 146 6.57 5.88 -5.82
CA LEU A 146 6.70 4.42 -5.84
C LEU A 146 6.20 3.86 -7.16
N SER A 147 5.03 4.33 -7.62
CA SER A 147 4.42 3.87 -8.86
C SER A 147 5.31 4.12 -10.08
N ASN A 148 5.94 5.29 -10.13
CA ASN A 148 6.89 5.66 -11.19
C ASN A 148 8.13 4.76 -11.17
N ILE A 149 8.69 4.49 -10.00
CA ILE A 149 9.88 3.62 -9.87
C ILE A 149 9.54 2.15 -10.21
N LEU A 150 8.36 1.69 -9.82
CA LEU A 150 7.92 0.32 -10.06
C LEU A 150 7.48 0.09 -11.50
N GLY A 151 6.94 1.09 -12.20
CA GLY A 151 6.40 0.93 -13.55
C GLY A 151 7.36 0.23 -14.51
N ASP A 152 8.60 0.69 -14.59
CA ASP A 152 9.63 0.09 -15.45
C ASP A 152 10.02 -1.34 -15.01
N ARG A 153 10.07 -1.56 -13.70
CA ARG A 153 10.47 -2.85 -13.12
C ARG A 153 9.39 -3.90 -13.31
N ILE A 154 8.12 -3.53 -13.12
CA ILE A 154 6.96 -4.37 -13.40
C ILE A 154 6.89 -4.70 -14.89
N ASN A 155 7.21 -3.75 -15.78
CA ASN A 155 7.29 -4.04 -17.22
C ASN A 155 8.34 -5.12 -17.53
N ILE A 156 9.52 -5.07 -16.90
CA ILE A 156 10.56 -6.10 -17.05
C ILE A 156 10.05 -7.45 -16.52
N PHE A 157 9.43 -7.46 -15.34
CA PHE A 157 8.82 -8.65 -14.75
C PHE A 157 7.78 -9.27 -15.70
N ILE A 158 6.82 -8.47 -16.19
CA ILE A 158 5.77 -8.92 -17.11
C ILE A 158 6.36 -9.49 -18.40
N LYS A 159 7.37 -8.82 -18.97
CA LYS A 159 8.03 -9.28 -20.19
C LYS A 159 8.70 -10.64 -19.98
N ASN A 160 9.39 -10.82 -18.86
CA ASN A 160 10.08 -12.07 -18.54
C ASN A 160 9.07 -13.22 -18.29
N GLY A 161 8.00 -12.96 -17.54
CA GLY A 161 6.92 -13.93 -17.32
C GLY A 161 6.20 -14.31 -18.63
N SER A 162 5.98 -13.33 -19.51
CA SER A 162 5.40 -13.58 -20.83
C SER A 162 6.31 -14.44 -21.71
N ASN A 163 7.62 -14.26 -21.63
CA ASN A 163 8.60 -15.08 -22.35
C ASN A 163 8.61 -16.52 -21.83
N LEU A 164 8.56 -16.71 -20.50
CA LEU A 164 8.41 -18.03 -19.88
C LEU A 164 7.20 -18.80 -20.45
N ILE A 165 6.07 -18.11 -20.63
CA ILE A 165 4.86 -18.68 -21.23
C ILE A 165 5.09 -19.05 -22.70
N LYS A 166 5.66 -18.15 -23.50
CA LYS A 166 5.90 -18.38 -24.93
C LYS A 166 6.86 -19.54 -25.21
N GLU A 167 7.87 -19.70 -24.36
CA GLU A 167 8.84 -20.79 -24.46
C GLU A 167 8.28 -22.12 -23.95
N GLY A 168 7.03 -22.13 -23.45
CA GLY A 168 6.38 -23.32 -22.92
C GLY A 168 7.10 -23.85 -21.68
N GLY A 169 7.53 -22.95 -20.79
CA GLY A 169 8.31 -23.28 -19.59
C GLY A 169 7.80 -24.53 -18.90
N THR A 170 8.70 -25.45 -18.56
CA THR A 170 8.36 -26.79 -18.03
C THR A 170 8.76 -26.98 -16.58
N ASP A 171 9.59 -26.10 -16.03
CA ASP A 171 9.95 -26.10 -14.61
C ASP A 171 8.78 -25.57 -13.77
N LEU A 172 8.05 -26.51 -13.16
CA LEU A 172 6.91 -26.22 -12.32
C LEU A 172 7.26 -25.37 -11.09
N LEU A 173 8.46 -25.51 -10.52
CA LEU A 173 8.86 -24.72 -9.36
C LEU A 173 9.09 -23.26 -9.74
N SER A 174 9.71 -23.02 -10.89
CA SER A 174 9.85 -21.68 -11.45
C SER A 174 8.48 -21.04 -11.72
N ILE A 175 7.55 -21.75 -12.36
CA ILE A 175 6.22 -21.22 -12.65
C ILE A 175 5.45 -20.89 -11.35
N ASP A 176 5.47 -21.77 -10.34
CA ASP A 176 4.78 -21.50 -9.06
C ASP A 176 5.37 -20.26 -8.38
N LYS A 177 6.70 -20.07 -8.43
CA LYS A 177 7.34 -18.85 -7.95
C LYS A 177 6.86 -17.59 -8.70
N TRP A 178 6.78 -17.64 -10.02
CA TRP A 178 6.25 -16.53 -10.82
C TRP A 178 4.81 -16.17 -10.46
N ILE A 179 3.98 -17.19 -10.20
CA ILE A 179 2.60 -17.02 -9.74
C ILE A 179 2.58 -16.31 -8.37
N GLU A 180 3.38 -16.76 -7.41
CA GLU A 180 3.47 -16.15 -6.07
C GLU A 180 3.91 -14.68 -6.13
N GLU A 181 4.94 -14.37 -6.92
CA GLU A 181 5.42 -13.00 -7.11
C GLU A 181 4.31 -12.13 -7.73
N CYS A 182 3.55 -12.63 -8.71
CA CYS A 182 2.40 -11.90 -9.27
C CYS A 182 1.33 -11.58 -8.22
N TYR A 183 0.98 -12.55 -7.37
CA TYR A 183 0.00 -12.31 -6.29
C TYR A 183 0.50 -11.25 -5.31
N LEU A 184 1.76 -11.31 -4.90
CA LEU A 184 2.36 -10.31 -4.01
C LEU A 184 2.34 -8.90 -4.62
N PHE A 185 2.64 -8.77 -5.92
CA PHE A 185 2.49 -7.48 -6.62
C PHE A 185 1.04 -6.97 -6.61
N LEU A 186 0.06 -7.86 -6.80
CA LEU A 186 -1.36 -7.51 -6.82
C LEU A 186 -1.94 -7.22 -5.42
N GLU A 187 -1.36 -7.79 -4.37
CA GLU A 187 -1.71 -7.47 -2.97
C GLU A 187 -1.25 -6.07 -2.58
N VAL A 188 -0.11 -5.64 -3.12
CA VAL A 188 0.33 -4.26 -3.02
C VAL A 188 -0.68 -3.40 -3.80
N LYS A 189 -1.46 -2.59 -3.08
CA LYS A 189 -2.57 -1.77 -3.63
C LYS A 189 -2.10 -0.58 -4.49
N LEU A 190 -1.05 -0.77 -5.26
CA LEU A 190 -0.59 0.17 -6.27
C LEU A 190 -1.32 -0.16 -7.56
N GLU A 191 -1.97 0.82 -8.17
CA GLU A 191 -2.74 0.61 -9.41
C GLU A 191 -1.85 0.47 -10.66
N VAL A 192 -0.55 0.21 -10.48
CA VAL A 192 0.43 0.13 -11.56
C VAL A 192 0.27 -1.18 -12.30
N LYS A 193 -0.08 -1.10 -13.58
CA LYS A 193 -0.09 -2.25 -14.50
C LYS A 193 -0.94 -3.43 -14.01
N LYS A 194 -1.97 -3.14 -13.22
CA LYS A 194 -2.83 -4.14 -12.58
C LYS A 194 -3.45 -5.09 -13.60
N ASP A 195 -3.99 -4.56 -14.70
CA ASP A 195 -4.63 -5.38 -15.72
C ASP A 195 -3.62 -6.27 -16.45
N GLU A 196 -2.42 -5.76 -16.75
CA GLU A 196 -1.37 -6.58 -17.36
C GLU A 196 -0.85 -7.67 -16.41
N LEU A 197 -0.73 -7.37 -15.11
CA LEU A 197 -0.38 -8.36 -14.08
C LEU A 197 -1.46 -9.44 -13.91
N LEU A 198 -2.74 -9.05 -13.91
CA LEU A 198 -3.86 -10.00 -13.86
C LEU A 198 -3.88 -10.92 -15.08
N ASN A 199 -3.64 -10.37 -16.27
CA ASN A 199 -3.55 -11.15 -17.50
C ASN A 199 -2.39 -12.14 -17.46
N LEU A 200 -1.20 -11.68 -17.05
CA LEU A 200 -0.03 -12.54 -16.88
C LEU A 200 -0.30 -13.66 -15.88
N LEU A 201 -0.88 -13.33 -14.72
CA LEU A 201 -1.20 -14.31 -13.69
C LEU A 201 -2.21 -15.35 -14.18
N SER A 202 -3.24 -14.93 -14.93
CA SER A 202 -4.18 -15.85 -15.60
C SER A 202 -3.42 -16.83 -16.48
N ASP A 203 -2.52 -16.34 -17.33
CA ASP A 203 -1.80 -17.19 -18.28
C ASP A 203 -0.81 -18.13 -17.58
N LEU A 204 -0.16 -17.68 -16.50
CA LEU A 204 0.73 -18.49 -15.68
C LEU A 204 -0.02 -19.61 -14.94
N GLU A 205 -1.17 -19.32 -14.31
CA GLU A 205 -1.99 -20.34 -13.64
C GLU A 205 -2.47 -21.42 -14.62
N ILE A 206 -2.83 -21.01 -15.84
CA ILE A 206 -3.22 -21.93 -16.92
C ILE A 206 -2.04 -22.75 -17.44
N LEU A 207 -0.87 -22.13 -17.62
CA LEU A 207 0.35 -22.83 -18.01
C LEU A 207 0.75 -23.86 -16.95
N TYR A 208 0.70 -23.48 -15.68
CA TYR A 208 0.99 -24.35 -14.55
C TYR A 208 0.08 -25.57 -14.53
N LEU A 209 -1.24 -25.38 -14.64
CA LEU A 209 -2.22 -26.47 -14.71
C LEU A 209 -1.91 -27.44 -15.85
N LYS A 210 -1.66 -26.93 -17.07
CA LYS A 210 -1.34 -27.77 -18.23
C LYS A 210 -0.07 -28.58 -18.02
N ASN A 211 0.99 -27.97 -17.49
CA ASN A 211 2.24 -28.66 -17.23
C ASN A 211 2.14 -29.70 -16.12
N CYS A 212 1.40 -29.41 -15.04
CA CYS A 212 1.13 -30.40 -13.99
C CYS A 212 0.39 -31.62 -14.56
N ILE A 213 -0.62 -31.38 -15.41
CA ILE A 213 -1.35 -32.46 -16.08
C ILE A 213 -0.42 -33.31 -16.94
N ASN A 214 0.40 -32.68 -17.77
CA ASN A 214 1.32 -33.38 -18.66
C ASN A 214 2.39 -34.17 -17.89
N PHE A 215 2.90 -33.63 -16.79
CA PHE A 215 4.02 -34.20 -16.04
C PHE A 215 3.58 -35.32 -15.11
N ILE A 216 2.52 -35.10 -14.34
CA ILE A 216 2.11 -35.97 -13.23
C ILE A 216 1.04 -36.97 -13.69
N PHE A 217 0.03 -36.50 -14.44
CA PHE A 217 -1.21 -37.25 -14.59
C PHE A 217 -1.27 -38.13 -15.85
N ILE A 218 -0.45 -37.84 -16.87
CA ILE A 218 -0.31 -38.73 -18.03
C ILE A 218 0.53 -39.98 -17.68
N LYS A 219 1.42 -39.91 -16.68
CA LYS A 219 2.29 -41.03 -16.27
C LYS A 219 1.71 -41.90 -15.16
N ASP A 220 0.91 -41.34 -14.25
CA ASP A 220 0.25 -42.09 -13.15
C ASP A 220 -1.27 -41.85 -13.16
N LYS A 221 -2.01 -42.81 -13.73
CA LYS A 221 -3.48 -42.76 -13.83
C LYS A 221 -4.20 -43.08 -12.51
N VAL A 222 -3.54 -43.71 -11.53
CA VAL A 222 -4.20 -44.20 -10.32
C VAL A 222 -4.30 -43.09 -9.27
N HIS A 223 -3.28 -42.25 -9.14
CA HIS A 223 -3.28 -41.10 -8.22
C HIS A 223 -3.57 -39.76 -8.90
N GLY A 224 -3.43 -39.69 -10.23
CA GLY A 224 -3.49 -38.43 -10.95
C GLY A 224 -4.83 -37.69 -10.92
N SER A 225 -5.96 -38.38 -10.74
CA SER A 225 -7.26 -37.70 -10.63
C SER A 225 -7.43 -36.94 -9.30
N LYS A 226 -6.97 -37.51 -8.18
CA LYS A 226 -7.06 -36.87 -6.85
C LYS A 226 -6.18 -35.63 -6.76
N ASP A 227 -4.95 -35.74 -7.25
CA ASP A 227 -3.99 -34.64 -7.27
C ASP A 227 -4.42 -33.52 -8.21
N LEU A 228 -5.06 -33.85 -9.34
CA LEU A 228 -5.67 -32.85 -10.23
C LEU A 228 -6.77 -32.06 -9.54
N LEU A 229 -7.68 -32.75 -8.84
CA LEU A 229 -8.75 -32.11 -8.07
C LEU A 229 -8.20 -31.21 -6.95
N PHE A 230 -7.13 -31.66 -6.28
CA PHE A 230 -6.43 -30.85 -5.28
C PHE A 230 -5.79 -29.60 -5.89
N LEU A 231 -5.12 -29.74 -7.04
CA LEU A 231 -4.52 -28.63 -7.77
C LEU A 231 -5.56 -27.60 -8.19
N VAL A 232 -6.67 -28.03 -8.79
CA VAL A 232 -7.80 -27.15 -9.15
C VAL A 232 -8.28 -26.37 -7.92
N LYS A 233 -8.50 -27.06 -6.80
CA LYS A 233 -8.94 -26.43 -5.56
C LYS A 233 -7.93 -25.39 -5.06
N ARG A 234 -6.61 -25.67 -5.14
CA ARG A 234 -5.55 -24.72 -4.77
C ARG A 234 -5.59 -23.48 -5.67
N ILE A 235 -5.67 -23.66 -6.99
CA ILE A 235 -5.73 -22.56 -7.96
C ILE A 235 -6.96 -21.68 -7.71
N LEU A 236 -8.15 -22.26 -7.53
CA LEU A 236 -9.37 -21.50 -7.23
C LEU A 236 -9.28 -20.74 -5.91
N LYS A 237 -8.70 -21.35 -4.88
CA LYS A 237 -8.50 -20.69 -3.57
C LYS A 237 -7.58 -19.48 -3.68
N ARG A 238 -6.53 -19.52 -4.51
CA ARG A 238 -5.66 -18.35 -4.72
C ARG A 238 -6.40 -17.21 -5.42
N GLN A 239 -7.25 -17.53 -6.39
CA GLN A 239 -8.00 -16.53 -7.17
C GLN A 239 -8.96 -15.68 -6.34
N SER A 240 -9.44 -16.15 -5.19
CA SER A 240 -10.35 -15.36 -4.35
C SER A 240 -9.72 -14.07 -3.83
N VAL A 241 -8.39 -13.97 -3.85
CA VAL A 241 -7.66 -12.76 -3.42
C VAL A 241 -7.72 -11.65 -4.48
N VAL A 242 -7.72 -11.99 -5.77
CA VAL A 242 -7.53 -11.03 -6.89
C VAL A 242 -8.62 -11.06 -7.97
N ASN A 243 -9.65 -11.89 -7.82
CA ASN A 243 -10.78 -12.06 -8.75
C ASN A 243 -10.35 -12.33 -10.21
N LEU A 244 -9.54 -13.38 -10.42
CA LEU A 244 -8.91 -13.71 -11.72
C LEU A 244 -9.88 -14.30 -12.77
N CYS A 245 -11.10 -14.72 -12.39
CA CYS A 245 -12.15 -15.22 -13.29
C CYS A 245 -11.73 -16.28 -14.33
N ILE A 246 -10.81 -17.21 -14.02
CA ILE A 246 -10.37 -18.25 -14.97
C ILE A 246 -11.09 -19.61 -14.84
N LYS A 247 -12.22 -19.66 -14.11
CA LYS A 247 -12.99 -20.89 -13.84
C LYS A 247 -13.36 -21.66 -15.11
N ASP A 248 -13.83 -20.98 -16.15
CA ASP A 248 -14.25 -21.61 -17.41
C ASP A 248 -13.06 -22.22 -18.17
N LYS A 249 -11.90 -21.54 -18.18
CA LYS A 249 -10.67 -22.06 -18.80
C LYS A 249 -10.17 -23.31 -18.07
N ILE A 250 -10.23 -23.33 -16.73
CA ILE A 250 -9.88 -24.52 -15.94
C ILE A 250 -10.82 -25.67 -16.28
N LYS A 251 -12.13 -25.41 -16.31
CA LYS A 251 -13.15 -26.40 -16.71
C LYS A 251 -12.87 -26.99 -18.08
N GLN A 252 -12.60 -26.16 -19.08
CA GLN A 252 -12.26 -26.61 -20.42
C GLN A 252 -11.03 -27.54 -20.41
N ILE A 253 -9.92 -27.11 -19.82
CA ILE A 253 -8.65 -27.86 -19.82
C ILE A 253 -8.83 -29.23 -19.15
N VAL A 254 -9.44 -29.27 -17.95
CA VAL A 254 -9.62 -30.52 -17.20
C VAL A 254 -10.46 -31.53 -17.98
N LEU A 255 -11.54 -31.07 -18.65
CA LEU A 255 -12.41 -31.93 -19.44
C LEU A 255 -11.70 -32.48 -20.69
N GLU A 256 -10.88 -31.66 -21.36
CA GLU A 256 -10.10 -32.08 -22.53
C GLU A 256 -9.10 -33.19 -22.21
N CYS A 257 -8.61 -33.27 -20.96
CA CYS A 257 -7.64 -34.27 -20.54
C CYS A 257 -8.23 -35.68 -20.33
N LYS A 258 -9.56 -35.81 -20.18
CA LYS A 258 -10.27 -37.11 -20.05
C LYS A 258 -9.70 -38.04 -18.96
N ILE A 259 -9.23 -37.46 -17.85
CA ILE A 259 -8.61 -38.22 -16.74
C ILE A 259 -9.64 -38.65 -15.70
N LEU A 260 -10.70 -37.85 -15.51
CA LEU A 260 -11.69 -38.05 -14.45
C LEU A 260 -12.75 -39.09 -14.87
N ASN A 261 -13.14 -39.96 -13.93
CA ASN A 261 -14.31 -40.83 -14.06
C ASN A 261 -15.61 -40.09 -13.68
N GLY A 262 -16.77 -40.76 -13.75
CA GLY A 262 -18.08 -40.15 -13.50
C GLY A 262 -18.23 -39.50 -12.12
N GLU A 263 -17.86 -40.19 -11.04
CA GLU A 263 -17.93 -39.66 -9.67
C GLU A 263 -16.97 -38.48 -9.47
N GLU A 264 -15.77 -38.57 -10.04
CA GLU A 264 -14.76 -37.52 -9.98
C GLU A 264 -15.16 -36.27 -10.77
N LEU A 265 -15.88 -36.44 -11.88
CA LEU A 265 -16.43 -35.36 -12.70
C LEU A 265 -17.52 -34.58 -11.94
N GLU A 266 -18.42 -35.29 -11.25
CA GLU A 266 -19.41 -34.66 -10.38
C GLU A 266 -18.74 -33.86 -9.25
N TYR A 267 -17.70 -34.44 -8.63
CA TYR A 267 -16.95 -33.74 -7.59
C TYR A 267 -16.18 -32.54 -8.14
N PHE A 268 -15.62 -32.63 -9.33
CA PHE A 268 -14.98 -31.50 -10.02
C PHE A 268 -15.94 -30.34 -10.24
N TYR A 269 -17.16 -30.60 -10.72
CA TYR A 269 -18.16 -29.54 -10.90
C TYR A 269 -18.51 -28.86 -9.58
N LYS A 270 -18.65 -29.63 -8.48
CA LYS A 270 -18.84 -29.06 -7.14
C LYS A 270 -17.68 -28.14 -6.72
N ILE A 271 -16.43 -28.44 -7.12
CA ILE A 271 -15.28 -27.57 -6.83
C ILE A 271 -15.35 -26.27 -7.64
N ILE A 272 -15.68 -26.33 -8.93
CA ILE A 272 -15.71 -25.14 -9.81
C ILE A 272 -16.86 -24.20 -9.45
N GLU A 273 -18.02 -24.74 -9.06
CA GLU A 273 -19.25 -23.99 -8.81
C GLU A 273 -19.30 -23.34 -7.42
N ASN A 274 -18.53 -23.85 -6.45
CA ASN A 274 -18.33 -23.21 -5.14
C ASN A 274 -17.25 -22.11 -5.17
#